data_AF-A0A6A1W5S5-F1
#
_entry.id   AF-A0A6A1W5S5-F1
#
_cell.length_a   1.000
_cell.length_b   1.000
_cell.length_c   1.000
_cell.angle_alpha   90.00
_cell.angle_beta   90.00
_cell.angle_gamma   90.00
#
_symmetry.space_group_name_H-M   'P 1'
#
loop_
_entity.id
_entity.type
_entity.pdbx_description
1 polymer ?
#
loop_
_entity_poly.entity_id
_entity_poly.type
_entity_poly.pdbx_seq_one_letter_code
_entity_poly.pdbx_strand_id
1 'polypeptide(L)'
;MGLLTHRVERSELKPGDHIYTYRALFTYSHHGIFVGGSKVVHFRPERNLNSGSETSADSDLYDSTLNRPSPCSIFPDCGFKQPNSGVALVCLDCFLGKGSLHCFEYGVAPSVFLAKVRGGTCTTAASDPPDTVIHRAMYLLQNGFGNYDVFQNNCEDFAMYCKTGLLIMDKTGVGRSGQASSFIGAPLAAILSSPLKLLMPSPVGVATVTAGMYCMSRYATDIGVRTDVIKVAVEDLAVNLGWADHPEEVADDRETSTPLIAI
;
A
#
# COMPACT_ATOMS: atom_id res chain seq x y z
N MET A 1 -18.07 13.21 -8.71
CA MET A 1 -16.85 12.49 -9.15
C MET A 1 -16.61 12.74 -10.63
N GLY A 2 -15.56 13.49 -11.00
CA GLY A 2 -15.22 13.73 -12.40
C GLY A 2 -14.67 12.46 -13.07
N LEU A 3 -14.98 12.25 -14.36
CA LEU A 3 -14.61 11.04 -15.10
C LEU A 3 -13.08 10.80 -15.18
N LEU A 4 -12.28 11.85 -15.00
CA LEU A 4 -10.83 11.83 -15.23
C LEU A 4 -9.98 12.13 -14.00
N THR A 5 -10.48 12.92 -13.06
CA THR A 5 -9.77 13.27 -11.84
C THR A 5 -10.65 12.80 -10.69
N HIS A 6 -10.23 11.77 -9.96
CA HIS A 6 -10.93 11.29 -8.75
C HIS A 6 -10.90 12.31 -7.59
N ARG A 7 -10.72 13.58 -7.93
CA ARG A 7 -10.69 14.70 -7.03
C ARG A 7 -12.10 14.93 -6.50
N VAL A 8 -12.18 15.14 -5.19
CA VAL A 8 -13.43 15.37 -4.48
C VAL A 8 -13.32 16.61 -3.62
N GLU A 9 -14.47 17.21 -3.34
CA GLU A 9 -14.56 18.25 -2.33
C GLU A 9 -14.64 17.67 -0.92
N ARG A 10 -14.21 18.43 0.08
CA ARG A 10 -14.24 17.98 1.48
C ARG A 10 -15.68 17.71 1.97
N SER A 11 -16.64 18.43 1.42
CA SER A 11 -18.08 18.28 1.68
C SER A 11 -18.65 16.96 1.16
N GLU A 12 -17.99 16.33 0.19
CA GLU A 12 -18.42 15.05 -0.40
C GLU A 12 -17.91 13.84 0.39
N LEU A 13 -16.96 14.03 1.30
CA LEU A 13 -16.35 12.94 2.07
C LEU A 13 -17.33 12.31 3.07
N LYS A 14 -17.33 10.99 3.10
CA LYS A 14 -18.09 10.17 4.04
C LYS A 14 -17.15 9.31 4.87
N PRO A 15 -17.43 9.13 6.19
CA PRO A 15 -16.70 8.15 6.98
C PRO A 15 -16.67 6.79 6.28
N GLY A 16 -15.49 6.15 6.25
CA GLY A 16 -15.23 4.92 5.52
C GLY A 16 -14.72 5.12 4.08
N ASP A 17 -14.59 6.36 3.60
CA ASP A 17 -13.97 6.63 2.30
C ASP A 17 -12.46 6.34 2.33
N HIS A 18 -11.99 5.65 1.28
CA HIS A 18 -10.56 5.52 1.00
C HIS A 18 -10.13 6.75 0.20
N ILE A 19 -9.34 7.60 0.83
CA ILE A 19 -8.83 8.81 0.23
C ILE A 19 -7.35 8.68 -0.08
N TYR A 20 -6.89 9.46 -1.06
CA TYR A 20 -5.47 9.54 -1.36
C TYR A 20 -5.06 10.93 -1.83
N THR A 21 -3.77 11.21 -1.71
CA THR A 21 -3.15 12.42 -2.26
C THR A 21 -1.89 12.06 -3.01
N TYR A 22 -1.67 12.68 -4.17
CA TYR A 22 -0.40 12.56 -4.87
C TYR A 22 0.71 13.32 -4.13
N ARG A 23 1.91 12.77 -4.22
CA ARG A 23 3.12 13.26 -3.55
C ARG A 23 4.31 13.19 -4.51
N ALA A 24 5.40 13.89 -4.16
CA ALA A 24 6.66 13.92 -4.91
C ALA A 24 6.46 14.03 -6.44
N LEU A 25 5.76 15.06 -6.90
CA LEU A 25 5.44 15.30 -8.33
C LEU A 25 4.70 14.12 -8.99
N PHE A 26 3.70 13.57 -8.32
CA PHE A 26 2.87 12.46 -8.83
C PHE A 26 3.63 11.15 -9.04
N THR A 27 4.77 10.95 -8.38
CA THR A 27 5.52 9.68 -8.44
C THR A 27 4.90 8.60 -7.56
N TYR A 28 4.19 8.97 -6.49
CA TYR A 28 3.39 8.05 -5.68
C TYR A 28 2.11 8.73 -5.16
N SER A 29 1.17 7.93 -4.66
CA SER A 29 0.07 8.45 -3.84
C SER A 29 0.12 7.88 -2.44
N HIS A 30 -0.22 8.74 -1.48
CA HIS A 30 -0.35 8.39 -0.09
C HIS A 30 -1.83 8.12 0.21
N HIS A 31 -2.13 6.96 0.77
CA HIS A 31 -3.48 6.43 0.95
C HIS A 31 -3.88 6.40 2.43
N GLY A 32 -5.18 6.52 2.70
CA GLY A 32 -5.73 6.45 4.05
C GLY A 32 -7.25 6.30 4.06
N ILE A 33 -7.79 5.98 5.23
CA ILE A 33 -9.23 5.84 5.48
C ILE A 33 -9.72 7.07 6.23
N PHE A 34 -10.66 7.80 5.65
CA PHE A 34 -11.33 8.90 6.33
C PHE A 34 -12.33 8.34 7.34
N VAL A 35 -12.20 8.72 8.62
CA VAL A 35 -13.03 8.19 9.72
C VAL A 35 -14.03 9.22 10.27
N GLY A 36 -14.20 10.35 9.57
CA GLY A 36 -15.08 11.44 9.98
C GLY A 36 -14.39 12.50 10.84
N GLY A 37 -15.07 13.63 11.08
CA GLY A 37 -14.57 14.70 11.94
C GLY A 37 -13.19 15.24 11.55
N SER A 38 -12.93 15.35 10.24
CA SER A 38 -11.63 15.74 9.66
C SER A 38 -10.46 14.84 10.04
N LYS A 39 -10.69 13.55 10.32
CA LYS A 39 -9.65 12.58 10.71
C LYS A 39 -9.46 11.48 9.67
N VAL A 40 -8.22 11.03 9.57
CA VAL A 40 -7.76 10.02 8.64
C VAL A 40 -6.87 9.03 9.39
N VAL A 41 -7.14 7.75 9.23
CA VAL A 41 -6.24 6.67 9.67
C VAL A 41 -5.43 6.22 8.47
N HIS A 42 -4.11 6.14 8.61
CA HIS A 42 -3.24 5.72 7.53
C HIS A 42 -2.04 4.94 8.03
N PHE A 43 -1.51 4.08 7.17
CA PHE A 43 -0.28 3.33 7.42
C PHE A 43 0.93 4.12 6.90
N ARG A 44 2.03 4.13 7.66
CA ARG A 44 3.26 4.85 7.31
C ARG A 44 4.50 4.10 7.82
N PRO A 45 5.67 4.33 7.22
CA PRO A 45 6.92 3.77 7.75
C PRO A 45 7.16 4.15 9.21
N GLU A 46 7.72 3.21 9.96
CA GLU A 46 8.18 3.51 11.31
C GLU A 46 9.40 4.43 11.25
N ARG A 47 9.32 5.57 11.96
CA ARG A 47 10.51 6.38 12.19
C ARG A 47 11.23 5.79 13.40
N ASN A 48 12.31 5.05 13.16
CA ASN A 48 13.22 4.62 14.21
C ASN A 48 13.83 5.87 14.86
N LEU A 49 13.42 6.18 16.09
CA LEU A 49 13.94 7.33 16.86
C LEU A 49 15.31 7.04 17.49
N ASN A 50 15.84 5.82 17.34
CA ASN A 50 17.08 5.35 17.97
C ASN A 50 18.08 4.77 16.95
N SER A 51 18.63 5.59 16.06
CA SER A 51 19.93 5.25 15.47
C SER A 51 20.75 6.49 15.18
N GLY A 52 21.49 6.93 16.19
CA GLY A 52 22.77 7.57 15.95
C GLY A 52 23.79 6.47 15.66
N SER A 53 23.81 5.94 14.44
CA SER A 53 24.94 5.14 13.96
C SER A 53 24.93 5.08 12.44
N GLU A 54 26.07 5.47 11.87
CA GLU A 54 26.34 5.52 10.45
C GLU A 54 26.38 4.11 9.84
N THR A 55 26.04 4.04 8.55
CA THR A 55 26.24 2.92 7.60
C THR A 55 25.23 1.75 7.60
N SER A 56 24.18 1.89 6.79
CA SER A 56 24.01 1.04 5.60
C SER A 56 23.09 1.76 4.61
N ALA A 57 23.60 2.02 3.41
CA ALA A 57 22.86 2.66 2.33
C ALA A 57 21.79 1.70 1.82
N ASP A 58 20.51 2.09 1.90
CA ASP A 58 19.61 2.33 0.76
C ASP A 58 18.13 2.26 1.23
N SER A 59 17.53 3.42 1.55
CA SER A 59 16.06 3.69 1.58
C SER A 59 15.67 5.02 2.28
N ASP A 60 16.62 5.79 2.81
CA ASP A 60 16.33 7.05 3.52
C ASP A 60 16.26 8.32 2.63
N LEU A 61 16.11 8.20 1.31
CA LEU A 61 16.22 9.35 0.39
C LEU A 61 14.90 10.05 0.01
N TYR A 62 13.76 9.71 0.59
CA TYR A 62 12.47 10.25 0.13
C TYR A 62 11.75 11.22 1.11
N ASP A 63 12.20 11.35 2.37
CA ASP A 63 11.66 12.34 3.32
C ASP A 63 12.69 13.43 3.70
N SER A 64 13.64 13.71 2.81
CA SER A 64 14.72 14.69 3.04
C SER A 64 14.35 16.13 2.67
N THR A 65 13.06 16.43 2.51
CA THR A 65 12.58 17.81 2.46
C THR A 65 11.41 18.01 3.40
N LEU A 66 11.67 18.76 4.47
CA LEU A 66 10.76 19.40 5.43
C LEU A 66 10.79 18.77 6.83
N ASN A 67 11.46 19.47 7.75
CA ASN A 67 11.09 19.75 9.14
C ASN A 67 10.16 18.72 9.81
N ARG A 68 10.61 18.18 10.95
CA ARG A 68 9.75 17.65 12.03
C ARG A 68 8.35 18.25 11.91
N PRO A 69 7.30 17.48 11.57
CA PRO A 69 5.98 18.05 11.36
C PRO A 69 5.67 18.91 12.58
N SER A 70 5.48 20.21 12.37
CA SER A 70 5.07 21.09 13.45
C SER A 70 3.85 20.42 14.11
N PRO A 71 3.81 20.31 15.45
CA PRO A 71 2.67 19.73 16.13
C PRO A 71 1.39 20.32 15.55
N CYS A 72 0.41 19.48 15.24
CA CYS A 72 -0.84 19.97 14.70
C CYS A 72 -1.47 20.92 15.73
N SER A 73 -1.58 22.19 15.38
CA SER A 73 -2.11 23.21 16.30
C SER A 73 -3.63 23.19 16.42
N ILE A 74 -4.30 22.48 15.51
CA ILE A 74 -5.76 22.46 15.38
C ILE A 74 -6.38 21.22 16.02
N PHE A 75 -5.69 20.06 15.92
CA PHE A 75 -6.20 18.77 16.39
C PHE A 75 -5.21 18.15 17.38
N PRO A 76 -5.52 18.14 18.69
CA PRO A 76 -4.61 17.63 19.72
C PRO A 76 -4.24 16.15 19.56
N ASP A 77 -5.14 15.36 18.97
CA ASP A 77 -4.99 13.93 18.71
C ASP A 77 -4.32 13.62 17.36
N CYS A 78 -4.02 14.64 16.55
CA CYS A 78 -3.37 14.43 15.25
C CYS A 78 -1.91 14.00 15.43
N GLY A 79 -1.58 12.85 14.86
CA GLY A 79 -0.30 12.17 15.01
C GLY A 79 -0.33 11.04 16.05
N PHE A 80 -1.49 10.77 16.67
CA PHE A 80 -1.67 9.64 17.56
C PHE A 80 -1.34 8.32 16.84
N LYS A 81 -0.54 7.49 17.49
CA LYS A 81 -0.21 6.13 17.06
C LYS A 81 0.13 5.28 18.29
N GLN A 82 -0.11 3.98 18.19
CA GLN A 82 0.48 3.04 19.14
C GLN A 82 1.96 2.80 18.83
N PRO A 83 2.78 2.41 19.82
CA PRO A 83 4.13 1.89 19.57
C PRO A 83 4.08 0.70 18.60
N ASN A 84 5.04 0.63 17.68
CA ASN A 84 5.24 -0.50 16.75
C ASN A 84 4.05 -0.84 15.82
N SER A 85 3.04 0.04 15.74
CA SER A 85 1.83 -0.22 14.95
C SER A 85 2.02 0.12 13.46
N GLY A 86 2.91 1.07 13.13
CA GLY A 86 2.99 1.71 11.81
C GLY A 86 1.73 2.47 11.35
N VAL A 87 0.59 2.32 12.03
CA VAL A 87 -0.67 3.00 11.72
C VAL A 87 -0.82 4.25 12.60
N ALA A 88 -1.26 5.36 12.00
CA ALA A 88 -1.43 6.64 12.69
C ALA A 88 -2.78 7.29 12.35
N LEU A 89 -3.33 7.99 13.35
CA LEU A 89 -4.48 8.88 13.23
C LEU A 89 -3.97 10.32 13.05
N VAL A 90 -4.40 10.98 11.98
CA VAL A 90 -4.03 12.37 11.68
C VAL A 90 -5.26 13.16 11.25
N CYS A 91 -5.17 14.49 11.28
CA CYS A 91 -6.19 15.31 10.65
C CYS A 91 -6.05 15.30 9.12
N LEU A 92 -7.13 15.62 8.43
CA LEU A 92 -7.20 15.67 6.97
C LEU A 92 -6.16 16.64 6.38
N ASP A 93 -5.92 17.78 7.04
CA ASP A 93 -4.93 18.77 6.56
C ASP A 93 -3.50 18.22 6.64
N CYS A 94 -3.14 17.57 7.75
CA CYS A 94 -1.83 16.94 7.89
C CYS A 94 -1.67 15.75 6.93
N PHE A 95 -2.74 14.97 6.71
CA PHE A 95 -2.74 13.90 5.70
C PHE A 95 -2.51 14.45 4.28
N LEU A 96 -3.19 15.53 3.91
CA LEU A 96 -3.11 16.14 2.58
C LEU A 96 -1.84 16.97 2.38
N GLY A 97 -1.29 17.60 3.43
CA GLY A 97 -0.19 18.54 3.30
C GLY A 97 -0.52 19.64 2.27
N LYS A 98 0.29 19.76 1.22
CA LYS A 98 0.03 20.66 0.07
C LYS A 98 -0.67 19.98 -1.11
N GLY A 99 -1.07 18.72 -0.94
CA GLY A 99 -1.64 17.88 -1.99
C GLY A 99 -3.14 18.09 -2.18
N SER A 100 -3.67 17.51 -3.26
CA SER A 100 -5.10 17.52 -3.55
C SER A 100 -5.79 16.26 -3.04
N LEU A 101 -7.00 16.42 -2.54
CA LEU A 101 -7.85 15.34 -2.05
C LEU A 101 -8.46 14.55 -3.21
N HIS A 102 -8.30 13.23 -3.18
CA HIS A 102 -8.93 12.30 -4.10
C HIS A 102 -9.59 11.15 -3.34
N CYS A 103 -10.60 10.54 -3.94
CA CYS A 103 -11.28 9.36 -3.41
C CYS A 103 -11.06 8.16 -4.33
N PHE A 104 -10.68 7.02 -3.78
CA PHE A 104 -10.48 5.78 -4.51
C PHE A 104 -11.84 5.13 -4.85
N GLU A 105 -11.99 4.61 -6.07
CA GLU A 105 -13.25 4.01 -6.53
C GLU A 105 -13.26 2.47 -6.38
N TYR A 106 -14.38 1.93 -5.89
CA TYR A 106 -14.61 0.49 -5.71
C TYR A 106 -15.76 0.01 -6.59
N GLY A 107 -15.75 -1.27 -6.95
CA GLY A 107 -16.81 -1.90 -7.73
C GLY A 107 -16.95 -1.32 -9.14
N VAL A 108 -15.87 -0.76 -9.70
CA VAL A 108 -15.93 -0.19 -11.05
C VAL A 108 -16.08 -1.30 -12.09
N ALA A 109 -16.78 -1.01 -13.18
CA ALA A 109 -16.89 -1.97 -14.28
C ALA A 109 -15.52 -2.27 -14.89
N PRO A 110 -15.26 -3.50 -15.37
CA PRO A 110 -13.99 -3.86 -16.03
C PRO A 110 -13.59 -2.91 -17.18
N SER A 111 -14.56 -2.43 -17.95
CA SER A 111 -14.32 -1.46 -19.02
C SER A 111 -13.80 -0.12 -18.51
N VAL A 112 -14.32 0.37 -17.37
CA VAL A 112 -13.86 1.59 -16.71
C VAL A 112 -12.45 1.38 -16.16
N PHE A 113 -12.18 0.23 -15.53
CA PHE A 113 -10.85 -0.10 -15.01
C PHE A 113 -9.80 -0.14 -16.13
N LEU A 114 -10.09 -0.84 -17.24
CA LEU A 114 -9.20 -0.96 -18.40
C LEU A 114 -8.95 0.38 -19.10
N ALA A 115 -9.92 1.28 -19.10
CA ALA A 115 -9.78 2.62 -19.68
C ALA A 115 -8.90 3.56 -18.82
N LYS A 116 -8.70 3.26 -17.52
CA LYS A 116 -7.87 4.08 -16.63
C LYS A 116 -6.40 3.73 -16.81
N VAL A 117 -5.62 4.71 -17.29
CA VAL A 117 -4.19 4.55 -17.55
C VAL A 117 -3.38 4.47 -16.24
N ARG A 118 -3.81 5.15 -15.18
CA ARG A 118 -3.08 5.25 -13.92
C ARG A 118 -3.62 4.27 -12.88
N GLY A 119 -2.76 3.35 -12.41
CA GLY A 119 -3.11 2.44 -11.31
C GLY A 119 -3.13 3.12 -9.94
N GLY A 120 -3.62 2.37 -8.94
CA GLY A 120 -3.78 2.86 -7.56
C GLY A 120 -4.87 3.91 -7.41
N THR A 121 -5.93 3.85 -8.22
CA THR A 121 -7.00 4.85 -8.22
C THR A 121 -8.40 4.26 -8.19
N CYS A 122 -8.57 3.02 -8.66
CA CYS A 122 -9.81 2.28 -8.62
C CYS A 122 -9.55 0.76 -8.60
N THR A 123 -10.57 -0.02 -8.26
CA THR A 123 -10.58 -1.49 -8.30
C THR A 123 -11.94 -2.03 -8.71
N THR A 124 -12.00 -3.22 -9.30
CA THR A 124 -13.28 -3.89 -9.58
C THR A 124 -13.84 -4.59 -8.34
N ALA A 125 -13.06 -4.75 -7.27
CA ALA A 125 -13.55 -5.29 -6.00
C ALA A 125 -14.60 -4.37 -5.36
N ALA A 126 -15.64 -4.96 -4.78
CA ALA A 126 -16.61 -4.22 -3.98
C ALA A 126 -16.01 -3.79 -2.64
N SER A 127 -16.45 -2.63 -2.14
CA SER A 127 -16.17 -2.20 -0.77
C SER A 127 -17.15 -2.86 0.20
N ASP A 128 -16.67 -3.21 1.39
CA ASP A 128 -17.51 -3.50 2.54
C ASP A 128 -18.20 -2.23 3.07
N PRO A 129 -19.26 -2.37 3.90
CA PRO A 129 -19.99 -1.25 4.48
C PRO A 129 -19.10 -0.31 5.31
N PRO A 130 -19.41 1.01 5.35
CA PRO A 130 -18.61 2.01 6.06
C PRO A 130 -18.23 1.64 7.50
N ASP A 131 -19.16 1.10 8.27
CA ASP A 131 -18.92 0.74 9.68
C ASP A 131 -17.85 -0.36 9.80
N THR A 132 -17.88 -1.35 8.90
CA THR A 132 -16.85 -2.40 8.83
C THR A 132 -15.50 -1.80 8.47
N VAL A 133 -15.46 -0.88 7.51
CA VAL A 133 -14.21 -0.22 7.09
C VAL A 133 -13.59 0.58 8.23
N ILE A 134 -14.41 1.37 8.93
CA ILE A 134 -13.98 2.19 10.06
C ILE A 134 -13.51 1.28 11.21
N HIS A 135 -14.24 0.19 11.49
CA HIS A 135 -13.84 -0.81 12.48
C HIS A 135 -12.44 -1.35 12.18
N ARG A 136 -12.17 -1.81 10.94
CA ARG A 136 -10.84 -2.31 10.57
C ARG A 136 -9.76 -1.25 10.74
N ALA A 137 -9.99 -0.03 10.26
CA ALA A 137 -9.00 1.05 10.35
C ALA A 137 -8.66 1.39 11.81
N MET A 138 -9.68 1.53 12.67
CA MET A 138 -9.49 1.84 14.08
C MET A 138 -8.89 0.66 14.87
N TYR A 139 -9.25 -0.57 14.51
CA TYR A 139 -8.66 -1.76 15.13
C TYR A 139 -7.16 -1.87 14.81
N LEU A 140 -6.77 -1.63 13.56
CA LEU A 140 -5.36 -1.63 13.14
C LEU A 140 -4.57 -0.42 13.68
N LEU A 141 -5.21 0.71 13.94
CA LEU A 141 -4.60 1.81 14.69
C LEU A 141 -4.17 1.37 16.10
N GLN A 142 -4.91 0.45 16.72
CA GLN A 142 -4.61 -0.05 18.06
C GLN A 142 -3.63 -1.23 18.05
N ASN A 143 -3.71 -2.11 17.04
CA ASN A 143 -3.01 -3.39 17.05
C ASN A 143 -1.87 -3.49 16.02
N GLY A 144 -1.77 -2.51 15.11
CA GLY A 144 -0.78 -2.51 14.03
C GLY A 144 -1.21 -3.26 12.79
N PHE A 145 -0.49 -3.04 11.69
CA PHE A 145 -0.71 -3.68 10.39
C PHE A 145 0.59 -4.34 9.84
N GLY A 146 1.47 -4.74 10.76
CA GLY A 146 2.77 -5.32 10.45
C GLY A 146 3.80 -4.28 10.02
N ASN A 147 4.90 -4.75 9.45
CA ASN A 147 6.00 -3.90 9.00
C ASN A 147 5.71 -3.27 7.63
N TYR A 148 5.98 -1.98 7.51
CA TYR A 148 5.78 -1.23 6.26
C TYR A 148 6.87 -1.57 5.25
N ASP A 149 6.49 -1.97 4.05
CA ASP A 149 7.39 -2.03 2.89
C ASP A 149 6.74 -1.28 1.70
N VAL A 150 7.53 -0.42 1.04
CA VAL A 150 7.05 0.46 -0.04
C VAL A 150 6.53 -0.34 -1.24
N PHE A 151 7.16 -1.47 -1.54
CA PHE A 151 6.82 -2.37 -2.63
C PHE A 151 5.82 -3.45 -2.21
N GLN A 152 5.74 -3.78 -0.92
CA GLN A 152 4.82 -4.75 -0.34
C GLN A 152 4.34 -4.30 1.05
N ASN A 153 3.04 -4.35 1.34
CA ASN A 153 2.48 -3.89 2.62
C ASN A 153 2.72 -2.39 2.83
N ASN A 154 2.15 -1.57 1.94
CA ASN A 154 2.24 -0.10 2.00
C ASN A 154 0.88 0.54 2.39
N CYS A 155 0.79 1.87 2.31
CA CYS A 155 -0.44 2.60 2.63
C CYS A 155 -1.64 2.23 1.73
N GLU A 156 -1.41 1.83 0.48
CA GLU A 156 -2.45 1.34 -0.43
C GLU A 156 -2.98 -0.01 0.04
N ASP A 157 -2.09 -0.95 0.36
CA ASP A 157 -2.48 -2.28 0.86
C ASP A 157 -3.30 -2.19 2.16
N PHE A 158 -2.89 -1.31 3.07
CA PHE A 158 -3.66 -0.99 4.28
C PHE A 158 -5.08 -0.52 3.95
N ALA A 159 -5.21 0.47 3.08
CA ALA A 159 -6.51 1.04 2.74
C ALA A 159 -7.37 0.04 1.97
N MET A 160 -6.77 -0.74 1.07
CA MET A 160 -7.42 -1.83 0.34
C MET A 160 -7.95 -2.92 1.28
N TYR A 161 -7.14 -3.35 2.24
CA TYR A 161 -7.56 -4.30 3.27
C TYR A 161 -8.70 -3.73 4.12
N CYS A 162 -8.60 -2.49 4.60
CA CYS A 162 -9.68 -1.87 5.36
C CYS A 162 -11.00 -1.88 4.57
N LYS A 163 -10.95 -1.58 3.26
CA LYS A 163 -12.13 -1.51 2.39
C LYS A 163 -12.72 -2.86 2.00
N THR A 164 -11.91 -3.90 1.88
CA THR A 164 -12.36 -5.18 1.26
C THR A 164 -12.26 -6.38 2.19
N GLY A 165 -11.40 -6.30 3.21
CA GLY A 165 -10.99 -7.41 4.05
C GLY A 165 -10.11 -8.44 3.33
N LEU A 166 -9.68 -8.16 2.09
CA LEU A 166 -8.93 -9.09 1.26
C LEU A 166 -7.42 -8.93 1.48
N LEU A 167 -6.73 -10.06 1.59
CA LEU A 167 -5.28 -10.17 1.63
C LEU A 167 -4.81 -11.11 0.51
N ILE A 168 -3.66 -10.80 -0.07
CA ILE A 168 -3.02 -11.61 -1.10
C ILE A 168 -2.21 -12.72 -0.42
N MET A 169 -2.52 -13.98 -0.72
CA MET A 169 -1.91 -15.14 -0.08
C MET A 169 -0.46 -15.39 -0.54
N ASP A 170 -0.14 -15.09 -1.80
CA ASP A 170 1.15 -15.46 -2.37
C ASP A 170 2.25 -14.41 -2.08
N LYS A 171 3.35 -14.84 -1.46
CA LYS A 171 4.58 -14.05 -1.24
C LYS A 171 5.47 -13.96 -2.49
N THR A 172 5.19 -14.76 -3.52
CA THR A 172 6.02 -14.87 -4.74
C THR A 172 5.41 -14.20 -5.99
N GLY A 173 4.17 -13.71 -5.90
CA GLY A 173 3.47 -13.06 -7.01
C GLY A 173 3.97 -11.65 -7.35
N VAL A 174 4.03 -11.33 -8.65
CA VAL A 174 4.37 -10.00 -9.17
C VAL A 174 3.26 -8.99 -8.83
N GLY A 175 3.61 -7.89 -8.15
CA GLY A 175 2.78 -6.68 -8.00
C GLY A 175 1.59 -6.80 -7.03
N ARG A 176 1.82 -6.50 -5.75
CA ARG A 176 0.76 -6.46 -4.71
C ARG A 176 -0.04 -5.15 -4.70
N SER A 177 0.65 -4.03 -4.90
CA SER A 177 0.04 -2.69 -4.94
C SER A 177 -0.36 -2.29 -6.37
N GLY A 178 -1.47 -1.55 -6.51
CA GLY A 178 -1.93 -1.00 -7.78
C GLY A 178 -0.95 0.01 -8.40
N GLN A 179 -0.11 0.63 -7.58
CA GLN A 179 1.02 1.46 -8.04
C GLN A 179 2.19 0.60 -8.54
N ALA A 180 2.51 -0.48 -7.83
CA ALA A 180 3.59 -1.39 -8.21
C ALA A 180 3.27 -2.18 -9.49
N SER A 181 2.01 -2.59 -9.70
CA SER A 181 1.56 -3.23 -10.95
C SER A 181 1.54 -2.26 -12.16
N SER A 182 1.73 -0.97 -11.92
CA SER A 182 1.81 0.04 -12.98
C SER A 182 3.22 0.21 -13.57
N PHE A 183 4.23 -0.51 -13.10
CA PHE A 183 5.59 -0.45 -13.67
C PHE A 183 5.69 -1.22 -15.00
N ILE A 184 5.82 -0.47 -16.09
CA ILE A 184 5.87 -0.92 -17.50
C ILE A 184 7.12 -1.78 -17.85
N GLY A 185 8.07 -1.94 -16.91
CA GLY A 185 9.42 -2.46 -17.18
C GLY A 185 9.46 -3.90 -17.71
N ALA A 186 8.78 -4.84 -17.06
CA ALA A 186 8.82 -6.24 -17.46
C ALA A 186 8.02 -6.54 -18.74
N PRO A 187 6.81 -5.99 -18.95
CA PRO A 187 6.05 -6.21 -20.19
C PRO A 187 6.73 -5.63 -21.44
N LEU A 188 7.35 -4.45 -21.34
CA LEU A 188 7.99 -3.80 -22.49
C LEU A 188 9.25 -4.56 -22.97
N ALA A 189 10.06 -5.06 -22.03
CA ALA A 189 11.25 -5.85 -22.37
C ALA A 189 10.89 -7.17 -23.06
N ALA A 190 9.83 -7.85 -22.61
CA ALA A 190 9.33 -9.08 -23.23
C ALA A 190 8.74 -8.86 -24.64
N ILE A 191 8.10 -7.70 -24.87
CA ILE A 191 7.60 -7.33 -26.21
C ILE A 191 8.77 -7.08 -27.18
N LEU A 192 9.81 -6.40 -26.73
CA LEU A 192 10.98 -6.08 -27.55
C LEU A 192 11.85 -7.30 -27.89
N SER A 193 11.83 -8.33 -27.02
CA SER A 193 12.56 -9.59 -27.21
C SER A 193 11.75 -10.69 -27.91
N SER A 194 10.43 -10.50 -28.08
CA SER A 194 9.52 -11.47 -28.69
C SER A 194 9.45 -11.37 -30.23
N PRO A 195 9.19 -12.49 -30.94
CA PRO A 195 8.86 -12.48 -32.37
C PRO A 195 7.64 -11.60 -32.73
N LEU A 196 6.80 -11.24 -31.74
CA LEU A 196 5.66 -10.35 -31.91
C LEU A 196 6.06 -8.97 -32.47
N LYS A 197 7.32 -8.55 -32.29
CA LYS A 197 7.89 -7.34 -32.92
C LYS A 197 7.75 -7.34 -34.44
N LEU A 198 7.77 -8.51 -35.10
CA LEU A 198 7.60 -8.65 -36.54
C LEU A 198 6.15 -8.38 -37.00
N LEU A 199 5.17 -8.48 -36.09
CA LEU A 199 3.76 -8.20 -36.36
C LEU A 199 3.37 -6.76 -36.02
N MET A 200 4.31 -5.94 -35.52
CA MET A 200 4.09 -4.54 -35.12
C MET A 200 5.02 -3.60 -35.91
N PRO A 201 4.82 -3.43 -37.23
CA PRO A 201 5.77 -2.74 -38.10
C PRO A 201 5.80 -1.21 -37.92
N SER A 202 4.85 -0.63 -37.17
CA SER A 202 4.78 0.82 -36.95
C SER A 202 4.89 1.20 -35.46
N PRO A 203 5.46 2.38 -35.13
CA PRO A 203 5.52 2.88 -33.75
C PRO A 203 4.14 2.94 -33.07
N VAL A 204 3.09 3.24 -33.83
CA VAL A 204 1.70 3.27 -33.34
C VAL A 204 1.21 1.87 -32.96
N GLY A 205 1.55 0.86 -33.76
CA GLY A 205 1.22 -0.55 -33.47
C GLY A 205 1.89 -1.02 -32.17
N VAL A 206 3.18 -0.74 -32.00
CA VAL A 206 3.92 -1.05 -30.76
C VAL A 206 3.31 -0.37 -29.54
N ALA A 207 2.99 0.93 -29.65
CA ALA A 207 2.37 1.69 -28.57
C ALA A 207 1.00 1.11 -28.19
N THR A 208 0.18 0.73 -29.17
CA THR A 208 -1.16 0.18 -28.96
C THR A 208 -1.11 -1.18 -28.25
N VAL A 209 -0.26 -2.10 -28.71
CA VAL A 209 -0.10 -3.42 -28.07
C VAL A 209 0.47 -3.29 -26.66
N THR A 210 1.47 -2.43 -26.47
CA THR A 210 2.06 -2.16 -25.14
C THR A 210 1.00 -1.62 -24.18
N ALA A 211 0.20 -0.64 -24.60
CA ALA A 211 -0.88 -0.10 -23.79
C ALA A 211 -1.96 -1.14 -23.48
N GLY A 212 -2.35 -1.95 -24.47
CA GLY A 212 -3.32 -3.04 -24.27
C GLY A 212 -2.83 -4.11 -23.29
N MET A 213 -1.58 -4.55 -23.43
CA MET A 213 -0.95 -5.51 -22.51
C MET A 213 -0.81 -4.94 -21.10
N TYR A 214 -0.44 -3.66 -20.97
CA TYR A 214 -0.40 -2.98 -19.70
C TYR A 214 -1.77 -2.96 -19.02
N CYS A 215 -2.82 -2.51 -19.71
CA CYS A 215 -4.18 -2.47 -19.15
C CYS A 215 -4.67 -3.88 -18.75
N MET A 216 -4.43 -4.88 -19.59
CA MET A 216 -4.82 -6.27 -19.31
C MET A 216 -4.04 -6.86 -18.13
N SER A 217 -2.73 -6.62 -18.07
CA SER A 217 -1.89 -7.06 -16.95
C SER A 217 -2.36 -6.44 -15.64
N ARG A 218 -2.65 -5.13 -15.62
CA ARG A 218 -3.21 -4.49 -14.42
C ARG A 218 -4.55 -5.09 -14.01
N TYR A 219 -5.42 -5.36 -14.98
CA TYR A 219 -6.73 -5.95 -14.74
C TYR A 219 -6.61 -7.36 -14.15
N ALA A 220 -5.72 -8.20 -14.68
CA ALA A 220 -5.49 -9.54 -14.16
C ALA A 220 -4.94 -9.54 -12.72
N THR A 221 -4.21 -8.49 -12.33
CA THR A 221 -3.69 -8.32 -10.97
C THR A 221 -4.65 -7.58 -10.03
N ASP A 222 -5.80 -7.08 -10.52
CA ASP A 222 -6.77 -6.38 -9.68
C ASP A 222 -7.30 -7.32 -8.58
N ILE A 223 -7.46 -6.78 -7.37
CA ILE A 223 -7.88 -7.58 -6.21
C ILE A 223 -9.29 -8.18 -6.37
N GLY A 224 -10.12 -7.58 -7.22
CA GLY A 224 -11.45 -8.09 -7.55
C GLY A 224 -11.48 -9.14 -8.66
N VAL A 225 -10.33 -9.43 -9.30
CA VAL A 225 -10.20 -10.37 -10.42
C VAL A 225 -9.34 -11.57 -10.05
N ARG A 226 -8.25 -11.33 -9.32
CA ARG A 226 -7.29 -12.37 -8.94
C ARG A 226 -7.92 -13.43 -8.03
N THR A 227 -7.42 -14.67 -8.13
CA THR A 227 -7.96 -15.83 -7.40
C THR A 227 -7.18 -16.19 -6.14
N ASP A 228 -6.04 -15.57 -5.91
CA ASP A 228 -5.11 -15.82 -4.81
C ASP A 228 -5.30 -14.85 -3.63
N VAL A 229 -6.54 -14.39 -3.43
CA VAL A 229 -6.92 -13.54 -2.30
C VAL A 229 -7.83 -14.28 -1.33
N ILE A 230 -7.67 -13.97 -0.04
CA ILE A 230 -8.52 -14.48 1.02
C ILE A 230 -9.11 -13.32 1.81
N LYS A 231 -10.37 -13.46 2.24
CA LYS A 231 -11.01 -12.51 3.13
C LYS A 231 -10.70 -12.89 4.57
N VAL A 232 -10.11 -11.97 5.33
CA VAL A 232 -9.63 -12.20 6.71
C VAL A 232 -10.24 -11.17 7.63
N ALA A 233 -10.78 -11.61 8.77
CA ALA A 233 -11.26 -10.71 9.81
C ALA A 233 -10.07 -9.92 10.41
N VAL A 234 -10.32 -8.71 10.92
CA VAL A 234 -9.23 -7.83 11.37
C VAL A 234 -8.60 -8.32 12.67
N GLU A 235 -9.42 -8.98 13.48
CA GLU A 235 -9.02 -9.64 14.71
C GLU A 235 -8.02 -10.77 14.42
N ASP A 236 -8.30 -11.62 13.43
CA ASP A 236 -7.42 -12.71 13.02
C ASP A 236 -6.12 -12.21 12.38
N LEU A 237 -6.19 -11.10 11.63
CA LEU A 237 -5.01 -10.50 11.03
C LEU A 237 -4.05 -9.98 12.10
N ALA A 238 -4.55 -9.23 13.07
CA ALA A 238 -3.71 -8.63 14.11
C ALA A 238 -3.03 -9.68 15.01
N VAL A 239 -3.73 -10.77 15.34
CA VAL A 239 -3.15 -11.89 16.13
C VAL A 239 -1.98 -12.52 15.39
N ASN A 240 -2.12 -12.78 14.09
CA ASN A 240 -1.07 -13.42 13.30
C ASN A 240 0.13 -12.51 13.03
N LEU A 241 -0.08 -11.19 12.96
CA LEU A 241 1.01 -10.22 12.83
C LEU A 241 1.82 -10.11 14.13
N GLY A 242 1.18 -10.22 15.30
CA GLY A 242 1.85 -10.19 16.60
C GLY A 242 2.76 -11.40 16.89
N TRP A 243 2.64 -12.49 16.14
CA TRP A 243 3.49 -13.69 16.30
C TRP A 243 4.74 -13.68 15.41
N ALA A 244 4.82 -12.81 14.41
CA ALA A 244 5.97 -12.75 13.50
C ALA A 244 7.22 -12.07 14.13
N ASP A 245 7.07 -11.42 15.29
CA ASP A 245 8.15 -10.69 15.97
C ASP A 245 8.94 -11.52 17.00
N HIS A 246 8.64 -12.81 17.16
CA HIS A 246 9.43 -13.72 17.98
C HIS A 246 9.85 -14.97 17.18
N PRO A 247 10.98 -14.93 16.45
CA PRO A 247 11.70 -16.16 16.19
C PRO A 247 12.19 -16.67 17.55
N GLU A 248 11.61 -17.76 18.05
CA GLU A 248 12.26 -18.54 19.10
C GLU A 248 13.62 -18.98 18.56
N GLU A 249 14.68 -18.33 19.01
CA GLU A 249 16.03 -18.89 18.93
C GLU A 249 16.03 -20.16 19.77
N VAL A 250 15.82 -21.30 19.11
CA VAL A 250 16.14 -22.60 19.68
C VAL A 250 17.66 -22.64 19.82
N ALA A 251 18.15 -22.32 21.00
CA ALA A 251 19.53 -22.56 21.40
C ALA A 251 19.78 -24.08 21.37
N ASP A 252 20.51 -24.56 20.36
CA ASP A 252 21.07 -25.91 20.30
C ASP A 252 22.29 -25.95 21.22
N ASP A 253 22.07 -26.26 22.51
CA ASP A 253 23.13 -26.57 23.47
C ASP A 253 23.79 -27.90 23.06
N ARG A 254 24.81 -27.82 22.20
CA ARG A 254 25.75 -28.93 21.98
C ARG A 254 27.04 -28.68 22.74
N GLU A 255 27.11 -29.28 23.92
CA GLU A 255 28.34 -29.47 24.68
C GLU A 255 29.41 -30.17 23.81
N THR A 256 30.44 -29.43 23.41
CA THR A 256 31.63 -29.99 22.77
C THR A 256 32.49 -30.68 23.82
N SER A 257 32.39 -32.01 23.90
CA SER A 257 33.35 -32.86 24.61
C SER A 257 34.62 -33.02 23.76
N THR A 258 35.73 -32.42 24.21
CA THR A 258 37.08 -32.61 23.67
C THR A 258 37.65 -33.96 24.12
N PRO A 259 38.20 -34.80 23.23
CA PRO A 259 38.98 -35.96 23.67
C PRO A 259 40.45 -35.57 23.87
N LEU A 260 40.98 -35.94 25.04
CA LEU A 260 42.40 -35.96 25.35
C LEU A 260 43.15 -36.90 24.39
N ILE A 261 44.24 -36.41 23.79
CA ILE A 261 45.32 -37.27 23.30
C ILE A 261 46.49 -37.10 24.27
N ALA A 262 46.84 -38.19 24.95
CA ALA A 262 48.05 -38.34 25.73
C ALA A 262 49.01 -39.27 24.99
N ILE A 263 50.25 -38.75 24.79
CA ILE A 263 51.52 -39.40 24.42
C ILE A 263 51.56 -40.18 23.11
#